data_AF-A0A428WT52-F1
#
_entry.id   AF-A0A428WT52-F1
#
_cell.length_a   1.000
_cell.length_b   1.000
_cell.length_c   1.000
_cell.angle_alpha   90.00
_cell.angle_beta   90.00
_cell.angle_gamma   90.00
#
_symmetry.space_group_name_H-M   'P 1'
#
loop_
_entity.id
_entity.type
_entity.pdbx_description
1 polymer ?
#
loop_
_entity_poly.entity_id
_entity_poly.type
_entity_poly.pdbx_seq_one_letter_code
_entity_poly.pdbx_strand_id
1 'polypeptide(L)'
;MTKDVIALTPKMPDLRTLLAGLHAGGPDLGVNTLADGAVIQLCAADGRPLVSVEAPLLVQVPGETDRLLGAGTGTRAGTGTGPDIPDGPVWWTEARASTAVAEGGRLAGSFAGRLAHVLDGAVWPPEAASTEVVPLSSDITAIPVPPTSVPAVDVLTTRAAVVIQDRPVVAMTSWLSDALRSATADDRALQIVTQRTTRLTLPTRTALHGHPNRWVVQDRDNGYYDGLSGARLHWQGGIFTPLTDADGNTSLAEAFTAPADTGERQLLLSLHTRRPADENLVLGTALETAWQHLTGGGGAGEVLPGGFQG
;
A
#
# COMPACT_ATOMS: atom_id res chain seq x y z
N MET A 1 -12.85 -3.51 -5.11
CA MET A 1 -11.56 -2.91 -4.72
C MET A 1 -10.56 -4.04 -4.67
N THR A 2 -9.33 -3.81 -5.10
CA THR A 2 -8.37 -4.88 -5.47
C THR A 2 -8.22 -5.91 -4.38
N LYS A 3 -8.09 -7.17 -4.79
CA LYS A 3 -8.03 -8.32 -3.89
C LYS A 3 -6.57 -8.75 -3.80
N ASP A 4 -5.72 -7.80 -3.38
CA ASP A 4 -4.37 -8.14 -2.93
C ASP A 4 -4.55 -8.94 -1.64
N VAL A 5 -4.10 -10.18 -1.67
CA VAL A 5 -4.14 -11.09 -0.53
C VAL A 5 -2.72 -11.47 -0.20
N ILE A 6 -2.33 -11.35 1.06
CA ILE A 6 -0.96 -11.56 1.51
C ILE A 6 -0.97 -12.72 2.48
N ALA A 7 -0.16 -13.74 2.19
CA ALA A 7 0.15 -14.80 3.13
C ALA A 7 1.42 -14.44 3.91
N LEU A 8 1.34 -14.53 5.23
CA LEU A 8 2.41 -14.21 6.16
C LEU A 8 2.77 -15.51 6.88
N THR A 9 3.94 -16.05 6.58
CA THR A 9 4.31 -17.41 6.99
C THR A 9 5.62 -17.43 7.76
N PRO A 10 5.76 -18.27 8.81
CA PRO A 10 7.00 -18.34 9.59
C PRO A 10 8.16 -19.01 8.84
N LYS A 11 7.88 -19.68 7.72
CA LYS A 11 8.85 -20.42 6.91
C LYS A 11 8.74 -20.01 5.45
N MET A 12 9.86 -20.00 4.74
CA MET A 12 9.87 -19.71 3.30
C MET A 12 9.02 -20.77 2.57
N PRO A 13 7.97 -20.37 1.82
CA PRO A 13 7.24 -21.32 1.01
C PRO A 13 8.13 -21.77 -0.15
N ASP A 14 8.33 -23.09 -0.28
CA ASP A 14 9.01 -23.66 -1.43
C ASP A 14 8.10 -23.64 -2.68
N LEU A 15 8.69 -23.83 -3.86
CA LEU A 15 7.95 -23.81 -5.12
C LEU A 15 6.80 -24.83 -5.13
N ARG A 16 6.98 -26.00 -4.51
CA ARG A 16 5.93 -27.03 -4.45
C ARG A 16 4.74 -26.56 -3.62
N THR A 17 4.99 -25.90 -2.49
CA THR A 17 3.95 -25.36 -1.62
C THR A 17 3.20 -24.22 -2.32
N LEU A 18 3.92 -23.35 -3.05
CA LEU A 18 3.31 -22.30 -3.87
C LEU A 18 2.40 -22.91 -4.96
N LEU A 19 2.88 -23.90 -5.71
CA LEU A 19 2.10 -24.56 -6.77
C LEU A 19 0.90 -25.33 -6.19
N ALA A 20 1.07 -26.02 -5.06
CA ALA A 20 -0.03 -26.70 -4.36
C ALA A 20 -1.10 -25.72 -3.87
N GLY A 21 -0.70 -24.55 -3.39
CA GLY A 21 -1.61 -23.46 -3.06
C GLY A 21 -2.38 -22.96 -4.29
N LEU A 22 -1.70 -22.84 -5.45
CA LEU A 22 -2.28 -22.33 -6.70
C LEU A 22 -3.33 -23.29 -7.32
N HIS A 23 -3.30 -24.58 -6.98
CA HIS A 23 -4.38 -25.52 -7.29
C HIS A 23 -5.71 -25.23 -6.57
N ALA A 24 -5.81 -24.12 -5.83
CA ALA A 24 -7.04 -23.53 -5.31
C ALA A 24 -8.20 -23.47 -6.31
N GLY A 25 -7.95 -23.31 -7.61
CA GLY A 25 -9.00 -23.24 -8.63
C GLY A 25 -9.27 -24.54 -9.39
N GLY A 26 -8.70 -25.66 -8.97
CA GLY A 26 -8.87 -26.97 -9.58
C GLY A 26 -7.69 -27.44 -10.46
N PRO A 27 -7.76 -28.67 -10.98
CA PRO A 27 -6.66 -29.28 -11.75
C PRO A 27 -6.51 -28.72 -13.17
N ASP A 28 -7.58 -28.11 -13.71
CA ASP A 28 -7.62 -27.67 -15.11
C ASP A 28 -6.99 -26.28 -15.35
N LEU A 29 -6.47 -25.65 -14.29
CA LEU A 29 -5.83 -24.34 -14.39
C LEU A 29 -4.35 -24.47 -14.72
N GLY A 30 -3.90 -23.63 -15.65
CA GLY A 30 -2.51 -23.54 -16.05
C GLY A 30 -1.70 -22.71 -15.05
N VAL A 31 -0.39 -22.94 -15.05
CA VAL A 31 0.57 -22.08 -14.35
C VAL A 31 1.56 -21.52 -15.35
N ASN A 32 1.77 -20.20 -15.31
CA ASN A 32 2.79 -19.51 -16.09
C ASN A 32 3.82 -18.85 -15.17
N THR A 33 5.03 -18.61 -15.67
CA THR A 33 6.08 -17.86 -14.96
C THR A 33 6.50 -16.64 -15.78
N LEU A 34 6.68 -15.51 -15.11
CA LEU A 34 7.14 -14.25 -15.70
C LEU A 34 8.38 -13.74 -14.94
N ALA A 35 9.06 -12.75 -15.53
CA ALA A 35 10.22 -12.07 -14.94
C ALA A 35 11.28 -13.05 -14.40
N ASP A 36 11.73 -13.97 -15.26
CA ASP A 36 12.70 -15.02 -14.92
C ASP A 36 12.32 -15.86 -13.67
N GLY A 37 11.02 -16.06 -13.45
CA GLY A 37 10.48 -16.85 -12.34
C GLY A 37 10.20 -16.04 -11.06
N ALA A 38 10.39 -14.72 -11.07
CA ALA A 38 10.02 -13.86 -9.93
C ALA A 38 8.50 -13.73 -9.74
N VAL A 39 7.71 -14.10 -10.75
CA VAL A 39 6.25 -14.11 -10.69
C VAL A 39 5.70 -15.44 -11.19
N ILE A 40 4.77 -16.01 -10.42
CA ILE A 40 4.00 -17.20 -10.80
C ILE A 40 2.56 -16.76 -11.03
N GLN A 41 1.96 -17.17 -12.16
CA GLN A 41 0.57 -16.85 -12.48
C GLN A 41 -0.27 -18.10 -12.54
N LEU A 42 -1.44 -18.06 -11.89
CA LEU A 42 -2.54 -18.98 -12.17
C LEU A 42 -3.28 -18.46 -13.40
N CYS A 43 -3.46 -19.32 -14.40
CA CYS A 43 -4.09 -18.98 -15.67
C CYS A 43 -5.32 -19.86 -15.93
N ALA A 44 -6.33 -19.30 -16.58
CA ALA A 44 -7.39 -20.08 -17.19
C ALA A 44 -6.84 -20.93 -18.35
N ALA A 45 -7.63 -21.90 -18.81
CA ALA A 45 -7.25 -22.80 -19.91
C ALA A 45 -6.90 -22.06 -21.22
N ASP A 46 -7.44 -20.86 -21.42
CA ASP A 46 -7.14 -19.99 -22.56
C ASP A 46 -5.91 -19.09 -22.36
N GLY A 47 -5.17 -19.27 -21.27
CA GLY A 47 -3.96 -18.53 -20.93
C GLY A 47 -4.20 -17.19 -20.22
N ARG A 48 -5.46 -16.78 -20.00
CA ARG A 48 -5.76 -15.54 -19.28
C ARG A 48 -5.27 -15.61 -17.82
N PRO A 49 -4.52 -14.62 -17.31
CA PRO A 49 -4.08 -14.61 -15.92
C PRO A 49 -5.26 -14.34 -14.96
N LEU A 50 -5.34 -15.14 -13.91
CA LEU A 50 -6.38 -15.11 -12.87
C LEU A 50 -5.83 -14.56 -11.55
N VAL A 51 -4.66 -15.05 -11.14
CA VAL A 51 -3.93 -14.63 -9.94
C VAL A 51 -2.45 -14.57 -10.28
N SER A 52 -1.75 -13.53 -9.84
CA SER A 52 -0.29 -13.43 -9.93
C SER A 52 0.30 -13.41 -8.53
N VAL A 53 1.37 -14.15 -8.30
CA VAL A 53 2.03 -14.32 -7.00
C VAL A 53 3.48 -13.87 -7.11
N GLU A 54 3.91 -13.00 -6.20
CA GLU A 54 5.30 -12.51 -6.16
C GLU A 54 6.19 -13.51 -5.44
N ALA A 55 7.47 -13.51 -5.78
CA ALA A 55 8.49 -14.19 -5.01
C ALA A 55 8.39 -13.79 -3.51
N PRO A 56 8.40 -14.76 -2.58
CA PRO A 56 8.31 -14.48 -1.15
C PRO A 56 9.44 -13.56 -0.67
N LEU A 57 9.08 -12.52 0.07
CA LEU A 57 10.00 -11.56 0.67
C LEU A 57 10.11 -11.78 2.18
N LEU A 58 11.33 -11.84 2.72
CA LEU A 58 11.53 -11.93 4.16
C LEU A 58 11.41 -10.54 4.81
N VAL A 59 10.42 -10.37 5.67
CA VAL A 59 10.25 -9.20 6.53
C VAL A 59 10.86 -9.51 7.90
N GLN A 60 12.03 -8.93 8.17
CA GLN A 60 12.80 -9.22 9.40
C GLN A 60 12.46 -8.29 10.57
N VAL A 61 11.97 -7.09 10.28
CA VAL A 61 11.82 -6.03 11.27
C VAL A 61 10.55 -6.26 12.09
N PRO A 62 10.64 -6.39 13.42
CA PRO A 62 9.47 -6.51 14.28
C PRO A 62 8.52 -5.32 14.11
N GLY A 63 7.21 -5.59 14.03
CA GLY A 63 6.17 -4.57 13.85
C GLY A 63 6.06 -3.99 12.43
N GLU A 64 6.92 -4.39 11.49
CA GLU A 64 6.88 -3.91 10.10
C GLU A 64 5.59 -4.34 9.38
N THR A 65 5.13 -5.56 9.63
CA THR A 65 3.86 -6.06 9.12
C THR A 65 2.69 -5.18 9.55
N ASP A 66 2.59 -4.85 10.83
CA ASP A 66 1.56 -3.93 11.35
C ASP A 66 1.67 -2.53 10.75
N ARG A 67 2.90 -2.05 10.57
CA ARG A 67 3.15 -0.76 9.95
C ARG A 67 2.63 -0.70 8.51
N LEU A 68 2.76 -1.80 7.76
CA LEU A 68 2.37 -1.89 6.35
C LEU A 68 0.90 -2.25 6.14
N LEU A 69 0.35 -3.13 6.98
CA LEU A 69 -0.99 -3.71 6.83
C LEU A 69 -2.04 -3.14 7.79
N GLY A 70 -1.65 -2.27 8.71
CA GLY A 70 -2.52 -1.64 9.69
C GLY A 70 -2.54 -2.37 11.03
N ALA A 71 -2.90 -1.64 12.09
CA ALA A 71 -2.97 -2.20 13.45
C ALA A 71 -4.02 -3.30 13.54
N GLY A 72 -3.62 -4.48 14.02
CA GLY A 72 -4.49 -5.66 14.14
C GLY A 72 -4.02 -6.88 13.32
N THR A 73 -2.89 -6.76 12.61
CA THR A 73 -2.23 -7.92 11.99
C THR A 73 -1.28 -8.63 12.96
N GLY A 74 -0.60 -7.92 13.84
CA GLY A 74 0.28 -8.43 14.87
C GLY A 74 -0.32 -8.26 16.26
N THR A 75 -0.24 -9.34 17.03
CA THR A 75 -0.10 -9.40 18.50
C THR A 75 -0.44 -8.11 19.27
N ARG A 76 -1.73 -7.93 19.58
CA ARG A 76 -2.11 -7.43 20.90
C ARG A 76 -2.62 -8.61 21.71
N ALA A 77 -1.73 -9.16 22.55
CA ALA A 77 -2.15 -10.02 23.65
C ALA A 77 -3.23 -9.28 24.46
N GLY A 78 -4.47 -9.73 24.34
CA GLY A 78 -5.54 -9.37 25.26
C GLY A 78 -6.91 -9.02 24.69
N THR A 79 -7.07 -8.53 23.45
CA THR A 79 -8.42 -8.05 23.01
C THR A 79 -8.75 -8.07 21.51
N GLY A 80 -7.92 -8.61 20.61
CA GLY A 80 -8.15 -8.51 19.15
C GLY A 80 -8.55 -9.82 18.47
N THR A 81 -9.64 -9.83 17.72
CA THR A 81 -10.13 -10.92 16.85
C THR A 81 -9.32 -11.10 15.54
N GLY A 82 -8.06 -10.63 15.50
CA GLY A 82 -7.17 -10.75 14.35
C GLY A 82 -6.33 -12.03 14.38
N PRO A 83 -5.78 -12.49 13.23
CA PRO A 83 -4.94 -13.67 13.19
C PRO A 83 -3.63 -13.43 13.98
N ASP A 84 -3.24 -14.40 14.81
CA ASP A 84 -1.98 -14.36 15.57
C ASP A 84 -0.79 -14.50 14.61
N ILE A 85 -0.28 -13.38 14.11
CA ILE A 85 0.99 -13.37 13.37
C ILE A 85 2.13 -13.59 14.38
N PRO A 86 3.06 -14.54 14.12
CA PRO A 86 4.19 -14.78 15.02
C PRO A 86 5.03 -13.52 15.27
N ASP A 87 5.40 -13.29 16.54
CA ASP A 87 6.40 -12.29 16.91
C ASP A 87 7.78 -12.73 16.38
N GLY A 88 8.13 -12.35 15.15
CA GLY A 88 9.40 -12.71 14.53
C GLY A 88 9.48 -12.39 13.04
N PRO A 89 10.60 -12.74 12.37
CA PRO A 89 10.71 -12.61 10.92
C PRO A 89 9.63 -13.44 10.22
N VAL A 90 8.93 -12.83 9.28
CA VAL A 90 7.87 -13.49 8.49
C VAL A 90 8.18 -13.43 7.01
N TRP A 91 7.80 -14.48 6.29
CA TRP A 91 7.81 -14.52 4.84
C TRP A 91 6.50 -13.98 4.31
N TRP A 92 6.61 -12.88 3.57
CA TRP A 92 5.53 -12.17 2.90
C TRP A 92 5.38 -12.70 1.47
N THR A 93 4.21 -13.26 1.16
CA THR A 93 3.87 -13.70 -0.20
C THR A 93 2.63 -12.95 -0.66
N GLU A 94 2.81 -12.03 -1.61
CA GLU A 94 1.71 -11.21 -2.16
C GLU A 94 1.06 -11.95 -3.34
N ALA A 95 -0.26 -12.10 -3.29
CA ALA A 95 -1.08 -12.62 -4.37
C ALA A 95 -2.06 -11.54 -4.85
N ARG A 96 -1.96 -11.19 -6.13
CA ARG A 96 -2.81 -10.19 -6.77
C ARG A 96 -3.82 -10.87 -7.68
N ALA A 97 -5.10 -10.70 -7.36
CA ALA A 97 -6.18 -11.15 -8.19
C ALA A 97 -6.38 -10.27 -9.42
N SER A 98 -6.64 -10.88 -10.57
CA SER A 98 -7.15 -10.18 -11.75
C SER A 98 -8.53 -9.59 -11.44
N THR A 99 -8.71 -8.30 -11.73
CA THR A 99 -10.00 -7.61 -11.62
C THR A 99 -10.92 -7.88 -12.82
N ALA A 100 -10.41 -8.52 -13.87
CA ALA A 100 -11.19 -8.92 -15.04
C ALA A 100 -12.05 -10.19 -14.81
N VAL A 101 -11.85 -10.89 -13.68
CA VAL A 101 -12.55 -12.14 -13.35
C VAL A 101 -13.20 -12.02 -11.97
N ALA A 102 -14.49 -12.31 -11.88
CA ALA A 102 -15.26 -12.15 -10.64
C ALA A 102 -14.69 -12.99 -9.48
N GLU A 103 -14.28 -14.23 -9.81
CA GLU A 103 -13.71 -15.23 -8.91
C GLU A 103 -12.26 -14.91 -8.50
N GLY A 104 -11.57 -14.00 -9.19
CA GLY A 104 -10.12 -13.77 -9.04
C GLY A 104 -9.69 -13.60 -7.58
N GLY A 105 -10.43 -12.81 -6.80
CA GLY A 105 -10.07 -12.64 -5.39
C GLY A 105 -10.46 -13.78 -4.46
N ARG A 106 -11.45 -14.61 -4.81
CA ARG A 106 -11.70 -15.86 -4.09
C ARG A 106 -10.55 -16.84 -4.35
N LEU A 107 -10.03 -16.87 -5.58
CA LEU A 107 -8.84 -17.66 -5.93
C LEU A 107 -7.60 -17.19 -5.17
N ALA A 108 -7.33 -15.88 -5.11
CA ALA A 108 -6.23 -15.31 -4.34
C ALA A 108 -6.38 -15.62 -2.82
N GLY A 109 -7.60 -15.49 -2.29
CA GLY A 109 -7.95 -15.85 -0.92
C GLY A 109 -7.72 -17.33 -0.60
N SER A 110 -8.14 -18.22 -1.51
CA SER A 110 -7.93 -19.66 -1.39
C SER A 110 -6.45 -20.05 -1.47
N PHE A 111 -5.70 -19.44 -2.39
CA PHE A 111 -4.25 -19.61 -2.49
C PHE A 111 -3.56 -19.23 -1.17
N ALA A 112 -3.80 -18.01 -0.68
CA ALA A 112 -3.15 -17.50 0.51
C ALA A 112 -3.56 -18.28 1.76
N GLY A 113 -4.85 -18.64 1.90
CA GLY A 113 -5.33 -19.43 3.04
C GLY A 113 -4.79 -20.86 3.06
N ARG A 114 -4.62 -21.51 1.90
CA ARG A 114 -3.92 -22.81 1.82
C ARG A 114 -2.45 -22.69 2.20
N LEU A 115 -1.78 -21.64 1.71
CA LEU A 115 -0.36 -21.40 2.03
C LEU A 115 -0.17 -21.18 3.53
N ALA A 116 -0.99 -20.32 4.13
CA ALA A 116 -1.03 -20.07 5.56
C ALA A 116 -1.36 -21.35 6.35
N HIS A 117 -2.33 -22.15 5.90
CA HIS A 117 -2.69 -23.40 6.57
C HIS A 117 -1.54 -24.42 6.59
N VAL A 118 -0.82 -24.58 5.48
CA VAL A 118 0.29 -25.54 5.39
C VAL A 118 1.52 -25.09 6.18
N LEU A 119 1.75 -23.78 6.26
CA LEU A 119 2.96 -23.22 6.87
C LEU A 119 2.75 -22.64 8.26
N ASP A 120 1.56 -22.78 8.84
CA ASP A 120 1.18 -22.24 10.15
C ASP A 120 1.34 -20.70 10.19
N GLY A 121 0.75 -20.05 9.18
CA GLY A 121 0.79 -18.62 8.97
C GLY A 121 -0.58 -17.94 9.03
N ALA A 122 -0.61 -16.68 8.64
CA ALA A 122 -1.81 -15.84 8.60
C ALA A 122 -2.06 -15.28 7.19
N VAL A 123 -3.27 -14.76 6.98
CA VAL A 123 -3.66 -14.08 5.74
C VAL A 123 -4.14 -12.68 6.04
N TRP A 124 -3.77 -11.74 5.19
CA TRP A 124 -4.33 -10.40 5.15
C TRP A 124 -4.99 -10.12 3.79
N PRO A 125 -6.17 -9.48 3.74
CA PRO A 125 -7.02 -9.20 4.89
C PRO A 125 -7.62 -10.51 5.46
N PRO A 126 -7.90 -10.61 6.78
CA PRO A 126 -8.33 -11.87 7.40
C PRO A 126 -9.57 -12.50 6.77
N GLU A 127 -10.52 -11.67 6.33
CA GLU A 127 -11.77 -12.11 5.67
C GLU A 127 -11.55 -12.72 4.27
N ALA A 128 -10.38 -12.54 3.67
CA ALA A 128 -10.03 -13.19 2.41
C ALA A 128 -9.52 -14.62 2.62
N ALA A 129 -9.19 -15.02 3.86
CA ALA A 129 -8.66 -16.34 4.15
C ALA A 129 -9.69 -17.44 3.82
N SER A 130 -9.34 -18.33 2.90
CA SER A 130 -10.14 -19.49 2.57
C SER A 130 -9.24 -20.67 2.19
N THR A 131 -9.75 -21.89 2.33
CA THR A 131 -9.11 -23.10 1.79
C THR A 131 -10.02 -23.83 0.81
N GLU A 132 -11.16 -23.23 0.45
CA GLU A 132 -12.12 -23.83 -0.47
C GLU A 132 -11.54 -23.95 -1.88
N VAL A 133 -11.98 -24.94 -2.65
CA VAL A 133 -11.71 -24.95 -4.10
C VAL A 133 -12.68 -23.96 -4.75
N VAL A 134 -12.17 -23.05 -5.57
CA VAL A 134 -12.99 -22.02 -6.23
C VAL A 134 -13.20 -22.42 -7.68
N PRO A 135 -14.38 -22.96 -8.05
CA PRO A 135 -14.66 -23.29 -9.44
C PRO A 135 -14.79 -22.00 -10.26
N LEU A 136 -14.23 -22.01 -11.47
CA LEU A 136 -14.47 -20.96 -12.46
C LEU A 136 -15.81 -21.22 -13.14
N SER A 137 -16.71 -20.23 -13.16
CA SER A 137 -17.91 -20.32 -13.99
C SER A 137 -17.50 -20.20 -15.46
N SER A 138 -17.75 -21.23 -16.26
CA SER A 138 -17.23 -21.38 -17.63
C SER A 138 -17.89 -20.44 -18.66
N ASP A 139 -18.80 -19.55 -18.26
CA ASP A 139 -19.61 -18.73 -19.18
C ASP A 139 -18.96 -17.40 -19.60
N ILE A 140 -17.68 -17.18 -19.28
CA ILE A 140 -16.99 -15.95 -19.69
C ILE A 140 -16.42 -16.12 -21.10
N THR A 141 -17.30 -15.97 -22.11
CA THR A 141 -16.90 -15.65 -23.48
C THR A 141 -16.49 -14.17 -23.52
N ALA A 142 -15.32 -13.84 -22.95
CA ALA A 142 -14.78 -12.49 -23.02
C ALA A 142 -13.77 -12.41 -24.16
N ILE A 143 -13.93 -11.41 -25.01
CA ILE A 143 -12.92 -10.95 -25.97
C ILE A 143 -11.60 -10.82 -25.22
N PRO A 144 -10.48 -11.41 -25.71
CA PRO A 144 -9.19 -11.28 -25.04
C PRO A 144 -8.83 -9.79 -24.99
N VAL A 145 -8.96 -9.18 -23.81
CA VAL A 145 -8.10 -8.04 -23.48
C VAL A 145 -6.70 -8.60 -23.59
N PRO A 146 -5.79 -8.02 -24.41
CA PRO A 146 -4.42 -8.48 -24.41
C PRO A 146 -3.97 -8.50 -22.95
N PRO A 147 -3.50 -9.65 -22.43
CA PRO A 147 -3.09 -9.75 -21.04
C PRO A 147 -2.21 -8.54 -20.78
N THR A 148 -2.56 -7.75 -19.77
CA THR A 148 -1.65 -6.70 -19.34
C THR A 148 -0.35 -7.43 -19.04
N SER A 149 0.68 -7.21 -19.87
CA SER A 149 1.97 -7.89 -19.74
C SER A 149 2.61 -7.63 -18.37
N VAL A 150 2.05 -6.67 -17.64
CA VAL A 150 2.38 -6.31 -16.28
C VAL A 150 1.25 -6.75 -15.31
N PRO A 151 1.53 -7.74 -14.45
CA PRO A 151 0.59 -8.27 -13.46
C PRO A 151 -0.05 -7.23 -12.52
N ALA A 152 0.63 -6.11 -12.24
CA ALA A 152 0.11 -5.06 -11.36
C ALA A 152 -1.04 -4.25 -11.95
N VAL A 153 -1.19 -4.22 -13.29
CA VAL A 153 -2.13 -3.30 -13.96
C VAL A 153 -3.52 -3.92 -14.03
N ASP A 154 -4.48 -3.22 -13.42
CA ASP A 154 -5.89 -3.59 -13.35
C ASP A 154 -6.68 -3.13 -14.57
N VAL A 155 -6.41 -1.91 -15.06
CA VAL A 155 -7.03 -1.39 -16.29
C VAL A 155 -5.94 -0.81 -17.17
N LEU A 156 -5.86 -1.27 -18.41
CA LEU A 156 -4.94 -0.73 -19.40
C LEU A 156 -5.73 -0.08 -20.54
N THR A 157 -5.42 1.18 -20.82
CA THR A 157 -6.01 1.96 -21.90
C THR A 157 -4.91 2.50 -22.79
N THR A 158 -5.28 3.09 -23.94
CA THR A 158 -4.34 3.77 -24.83
C THR A 158 -3.54 4.88 -24.14
N ARG A 159 -4.01 5.42 -23.02
CA ARG A 159 -3.40 6.57 -22.32
C ARG A 159 -2.94 6.30 -20.89
N ALA A 160 -3.39 5.22 -20.26
CA ALA A 160 -3.10 4.96 -18.86
C ALA A 160 -2.97 3.47 -18.54
N ALA A 161 -2.06 3.17 -17.62
CA ALA A 161 -2.03 1.96 -16.83
C ALA A 161 -2.57 2.30 -15.42
N VAL A 162 -3.71 1.72 -15.06
CA VAL A 162 -4.37 1.94 -13.77
C VAL A 162 -4.10 0.76 -12.86
N VAL A 163 -3.60 1.06 -11.67
CA VAL A 163 -3.35 0.10 -10.59
C VAL A 163 -4.26 0.46 -9.43
N ILE A 164 -5.15 -0.42 -9.04
CA ILE A 164 -6.05 -0.21 -7.90
C ILE A 164 -5.36 -0.81 -6.67
N GLN A 165 -5.33 -0.11 -5.54
CA GLN A 165 -4.70 -0.58 -4.31
C GLN A 165 -5.64 -0.36 -3.14
N ASP A 166 -5.97 -1.45 -2.44
CA ASP A 166 -6.83 -1.41 -1.26
C ASP A 166 -6.07 -1.88 -0.02
N ARG A 167 -5.06 -1.09 0.38
CA ARG A 167 -4.24 -1.34 1.57
C ARG A 167 -3.92 -0.05 2.34
N PRO A 168 -3.64 -0.13 3.66
CA PRO A 168 -3.35 1.05 4.46
C PRO A 168 -2.07 1.79 4.02
N VAL A 169 -1.06 1.05 3.54
CA VAL A 169 0.19 1.63 3.03
C VAL A 169 0.56 0.99 1.69
N VAL A 170 0.68 1.81 0.64
CA VAL A 170 1.17 1.37 -0.67
C VAL A 170 2.66 1.69 -0.78
N ALA A 171 3.48 0.65 -0.67
CA ALA A 171 4.91 0.71 -0.90
C ALA A 171 5.26 0.66 -2.39
N MET A 172 6.48 1.04 -2.73
CA MET A 172 7.01 0.88 -4.09
C MET A 172 7.50 -0.56 -4.24
N THR A 173 6.57 -1.45 -4.60
CA THR A 173 6.87 -2.88 -4.82
C THR A 173 7.55 -3.08 -6.18
N SER A 174 8.08 -4.29 -6.41
CA SER A 174 8.69 -4.62 -7.70
C SER A 174 7.66 -4.50 -8.84
N TRP A 175 6.43 -4.96 -8.62
CA TRP A 175 5.36 -4.87 -9.61
C TRP A 175 4.89 -3.45 -9.88
N LEU A 176 4.87 -2.59 -8.85
CA LEU A 176 4.52 -1.19 -9.06
C LEU A 176 5.60 -0.44 -9.83
N SER A 177 6.87 -0.76 -9.54
CA SER A 177 8.02 -0.27 -10.30
C SER A 177 7.97 -0.74 -11.76
N ASP A 178 7.55 -2.00 -11.97
CA ASP A 178 7.42 -2.57 -13.30
C ASP A 178 6.26 -1.95 -14.09
N ALA A 179 5.11 -1.73 -13.44
CA ALA A 179 3.98 -1.01 -14.01
C ALA A 179 4.36 0.42 -14.41
N LEU A 180 5.11 1.12 -13.56
CA LEU A 180 5.64 2.45 -13.88
C LEU A 180 6.54 2.41 -15.12
N ARG A 181 7.49 1.47 -15.14
CA ARG A 181 8.45 1.29 -16.23
C ARG A 181 7.75 0.98 -17.56
N SER A 182 6.83 0.02 -17.55
CA SER A 182 6.07 -0.37 -18.75
C SER A 182 5.14 0.74 -19.22
N ALA A 183 4.44 1.42 -18.32
CA ALA A 183 3.59 2.55 -18.67
C ALA A 183 4.43 3.65 -19.35
N THR A 184 5.60 3.96 -18.79
CA THR A 184 6.52 4.95 -19.36
C THR A 184 7.03 4.54 -20.74
N ALA A 185 7.41 3.27 -20.92
CA ALA A 185 7.88 2.75 -22.20
C ALA A 185 6.82 2.85 -23.31
N ASP A 186 5.55 2.72 -22.95
CA ASP A 186 4.40 2.78 -23.85
C ASP A 186 3.75 4.19 -23.95
N ASP A 187 4.39 5.23 -23.39
CA ASP A 187 3.87 6.61 -23.34
C ASP A 187 2.48 6.71 -22.67
N ARG A 188 2.27 5.94 -21.59
CA ARG A 188 1.06 5.93 -20.76
C ARG A 188 1.31 6.55 -19.40
N ALA A 189 0.27 7.13 -18.82
CA ALA A 189 0.25 7.51 -17.40
C ALA A 189 0.15 6.29 -16.49
N LEU A 190 0.93 6.23 -15.41
CA LEU A 190 0.60 5.35 -14.27
C LEU A 190 -0.39 6.07 -13.34
N GLN A 191 -1.55 5.47 -13.09
CA GLN A 191 -2.55 5.99 -12.15
C GLN A 191 -2.84 4.98 -11.04
N ILE A 192 -2.50 5.34 -9.81
CA ILE A 192 -2.76 4.48 -8.65
C ILE A 192 -4.07 4.91 -7.99
N VAL A 193 -5.08 4.04 -8.00
CA VAL A 193 -6.38 4.29 -7.38
C VAL A 193 -6.40 3.70 -5.97
N THR A 194 -6.66 4.51 -4.94
CA THR A 194 -6.66 4.06 -3.54
C THR A 194 -7.92 4.49 -2.79
N GLN A 195 -8.17 3.90 -1.61
CA GLN A 195 -9.12 4.46 -0.64
C GLN A 195 -8.56 5.76 -0.03
N ARG A 196 -9.45 6.58 0.55
CA ARG A 196 -9.10 7.82 1.28
C ARG A 196 -8.15 7.59 2.47
N THR A 197 -8.22 6.43 3.12
CA THR A 197 -7.39 6.10 4.29
C THR A 197 -6.00 5.58 3.92
N THR A 198 -5.77 5.25 2.65
CA THR A 198 -4.48 4.74 2.16
C THR A 198 -3.41 5.82 2.20
N ARG A 199 -2.21 5.43 2.60
CA ARG A 199 -1.01 6.26 2.56
C ARG A 199 -0.03 5.70 1.55
N LEU A 200 0.71 6.58 0.88
CA LEU A 200 1.83 6.18 0.02
C LEU A 200 3.14 6.29 0.80
N THR A 201 4.06 5.36 0.59
CA THR A 201 5.45 5.57 1.03
C THR A 201 6.08 6.70 0.20
N LEU A 202 7.17 7.29 0.70
CA LEU A 202 7.86 8.37 -0.01
C LEU A 202 8.29 7.97 -1.43
N PRO A 203 8.91 6.79 -1.67
CA PRO A 203 9.25 6.37 -3.04
C PRO A 203 8.05 6.30 -3.99
N THR A 204 6.93 5.73 -3.54
CA THR A 204 5.68 5.69 -4.33
C THR A 204 5.16 7.08 -4.62
N ARG A 205 5.11 7.94 -3.60
CA ARG A 205 4.65 9.33 -3.74
C ARG A 205 5.50 10.11 -4.75
N THR A 206 6.82 10.01 -4.66
CA THR A 206 7.76 10.71 -5.54
C THR A 206 7.65 10.22 -6.99
N ALA A 207 7.48 8.92 -7.22
CA ALA A 207 7.31 8.36 -8.56
C ALA A 207 6.06 8.90 -9.29
N LEU A 208 5.03 9.29 -8.53
CA LEU A 208 3.80 9.88 -9.08
C LEU A 208 3.89 11.39 -9.31
N HIS A 209 4.99 12.07 -8.95
CA HIS A 209 5.15 13.50 -9.22
C HIS A 209 5.43 13.81 -10.71
N GLY A 210 5.86 12.82 -11.50
CA GLY A 210 6.07 12.99 -12.93
C GLY A 210 4.75 13.04 -13.70
N HIS A 211 4.55 14.05 -14.55
CA HIS A 211 3.45 14.01 -15.51
C HIS A 211 3.64 12.86 -16.51
N PRO A 212 2.58 12.13 -16.92
CA PRO A 212 1.16 12.26 -16.55
C PRO A 212 0.68 11.35 -15.40
N ASN A 213 1.58 10.86 -14.53
CA ASN A 213 1.25 9.96 -13.43
C ASN A 213 0.35 10.63 -12.37
N ARG A 214 -0.42 9.81 -11.64
CA ARG A 214 -1.37 10.35 -10.66
C ARG A 214 -1.65 9.41 -9.49
N TRP A 215 -1.83 9.99 -8.31
CA TRP A 215 -2.44 9.32 -7.16
C TRP A 215 -3.93 9.64 -7.14
N VAL A 216 -4.78 8.70 -7.55
CA VAL A 216 -6.23 8.85 -7.59
C VAL A 216 -6.81 8.33 -6.28
N VAL A 217 -7.31 9.22 -5.44
CA VAL A 217 -8.00 8.84 -4.21
C VAL A 217 -9.50 8.73 -4.49
N GLN A 218 -10.07 7.58 -4.17
CA GLN A 218 -11.51 7.35 -4.19
C GLN A 218 -12.09 7.70 -2.81
N ASP A 219 -13.06 8.60 -2.83
CA ASP A 219 -13.91 8.96 -1.69
C ASP A 219 -15.35 8.61 -2.05
N ARG A 220 -16.00 7.76 -1.24
CA ARG A 220 -17.34 7.24 -1.54
C ARG A 220 -18.38 8.35 -1.62
N ASP A 221 -18.19 9.42 -0.86
CA ASP A 221 -19.15 10.51 -0.76
C ASP A 221 -18.83 11.63 -1.78
N ASN A 222 -17.55 11.80 -2.15
CA ASN A 222 -17.05 12.95 -2.91
C ASN A 222 -16.45 12.62 -4.29
N GLY A 223 -16.47 11.35 -4.70
CA GLY A 223 -15.96 10.90 -6.00
C GLY A 223 -14.45 10.66 -6.00
N TYR A 224 -13.75 11.11 -7.05
CA TYR A 224 -12.30 10.91 -7.18
C TYR A 224 -11.56 12.24 -7.11
N TYR A 225 -10.39 12.24 -6.49
CA TYR A 225 -9.49 13.39 -6.49
C TYR A 225 -8.03 12.95 -6.51
N ASP A 226 -7.14 13.88 -6.83
CA ASP A 226 -5.70 13.65 -6.83
C ASP A 226 -5.14 13.84 -5.41
N GLY A 227 -4.57 12.79 -4.82
CA GLY A 227 -4.00 12.85 -3.46
C GLY A 227 -2.71 13.69 -3.35
N LEU A 228 -2.12 14.13 -4.47
CA LEU A 228 -0.98 15.04 -4.49
C LEU A 228 -1.39 16.50 -4.60
N SER A 229 -2.35 16.80 -5.48
CA SER A 229 -2.73 18.17 -5.83
C SER A 229 -4.09 18.62 -5.27
N GLY A 230 -4.93 17.69 -4.81
CA GLY A 230 -6.29 17.97 -4.38
C GLY A 230 -7.28 18.18 -5.52
N ALA A 231 -6.84 18.11 -6.79
CA ALA A 231 -7.71 18.29 -7.95
C ALA A 231 -8.79 17.20 -8.00
N ARG A 232 -10.06 17.57 -8.11
CA ARG A 232 -11.15 16.62 -8.41
C ARG A 232 -10.91 16.01 -9.77
N LEU A 233 -11.20 14.72 -9.89
CA LEU A 233 -10.93 13.94 -11.08
C LEU A 233 -12.22 13.35 -11.64
N HIS A 234 -12.27 13.22 -12.96
CA HIS A 234 -13.27 12.43 -13.65
C HIS A 234 -12.58 11.45 -14.60
N TRP A 235 -13.20 10.29 -14.79
CA TRP A 235 -12.74 9.33 -15.79
C TRP A 235 -13.29 9.74 -17.16
N GLN A 236 -12.43 10.09 -18.10
CA GLN A 236 -12.84 10.39 -19.47
C GLN A 236 -11.79 9.91 -20.47
N GLY A 237 -12.22 9.23 -21.53
CA GLY A 237 -11.35 8.74 -22.59
C GLY A 237 -10.25 7.78 -22.13
N GLY A 238 -10.46 7.03 -21.05
CA GLY A 238 -9.50 6.05 -20.56
C GLY A 238 -8.41 6.56 -19.61
N ILE A 239 -8.57 7.74 -19.01
CA ILE A 239 -7.65 8.26 -17.99
C ILE A 239 -8.44 9.14 -17.00
N PHE A 240 -7.97 9.23 -15.75
CA PHE A 240 -8.42 10.25 -14.81
C PHE A 240 -7.80 11.61 -15.13
N THR A 241 -8.64 12.61 -15.39
CA THR A 241 -8.24 13.99 -15.67
C THR A 241 -8.81 14.96 -14.63
N PRO A 242 -8.09 16.06 -14.31
CA PRO A 242 -8.61 17.15 -13.48
C PRO A 242 -9.90 17.74 -14.05
N LEU A 243 -10.90 17.90 -13.18
CA LEU A 243 -12.11 18.64 -13.48
C LEU A 243 -11.82 20.14 -13.40
N THR A 244 -12.16 20.87 -14.45
CA THR A 244 -12.12 22.34 -14.44
C THR A 244 -13.49 22.92 -14.13
N ASP A 245 -13.53 24.02 -13.39
CA ASP A 245 -14.75 24.81 -13.18
C ASP A 245 -15.09 25.68 -14.40
N ALA A 246 -16.16 26.46 -14.30
CA ALA A 246 -16.65 27.33 -15.37
C ALA A 246 -15.63 28.40 -15.79
N ASP A 247 -14.71 28.76 -14.90
CA ASP A 247 -13.66 29.75 -15.12
C ASP A 247 -12.36 29.11 -15.65
N GLY A 248 -12.35 27.80 -15.85
CA GLY A 248 -11.20 27.03 -16.33
C GLY A 248 -10.18 26.68 -15.24
N ASN A 249 -10.46 26.98 -13.97
CA ASN A 249 -9.60 26.63 -12.86
C ASN A 249 -9.82 25.18 -12.43
N THR A 250 -8.80 24.55 -11.86
CA THR A 250 -8.94 23.18 -11.35
C THR A 250 -9.83 23.16 -10.11
N SER A 251 -10.93 22.39 -10.16
CA SER A 251 -11.82 22.21 -9.03
C SER A 251 -11.14 21.39 -7.94
N LEU A 252 -11.06 21.93 -6.71
CA LEU A 252 -10.44 21.24 -5.56
C LEU A 252 -11.45 20.34 -4.83
N ALA A 253 -10.96 19.23 -4.31
CA ALA A 253 -11.72 18.36 -3.42
C ALA A 253 -11.85 19.00 -2.03
N GLU A 254 -12.96 18.75 -1.35
CA GLU A 254 -13.25 19.30 -0.01
C GLU A 254 -12.12 19.02 0.99
N ALA A 255 -11.53 17.82 0.94
CA ALA A 255 -10.40 17.43 1.78
C ALA A 255 -9.14 18.32 1.62
N PHE A 256 -9.05 19.09 0.53
CA PHE A 256 -7.97 20.02 0.21
C PHE A 256 -8.42 21.48 0.26
N THR A 257 -9.68 21.75 0.62
CA THR A 257 -10.10 23.12 0.91
C THR A 257 -9.48 23.55 2.24
N ALA A 258 -8.93 24.75 2.28
CA ALA A 258 -8.33 25.26 3.49
C ALA A 258 -9.39 25.24 4.61
N PRO A 259 -9.08 24.71 5.81
CA PRO A 259 -9.97 24.89 6.94
C PRO A 259 -10.21 26.40 7.14
N ALA A 260 -11.40 26.76 7.59
CA ALA A 260 -11.71 28.15 7.92
C ALA A 260 -10.58 28.71 8.81
N ASP A 261 -10.11 29.92 8.52
CA ASP A 261 -9.03 30.56 9.29
C ASP A 261 -9.38 30.50 10.78
N THR A 262 -8.70 29.62 11.51
CA THR A 262 -8.92 29.42 12.95
C THR A 262 -8.36 30.58 13.76
N GLY A 263 -7.67 31.53 13.12
CA GLY A 263 -6.85 32.54 13.77
C GLY A 263 -5.54 31.99 14.33
N GLU A 264 -5.31 30.68 14.25
CA GLU A 264 -4.07 30.04 14.68
C GLU A 264 -2.95 30.40 13.72
N ARG A 265 -1.75 30.62 14.27
CA ARG A 265 -0.55 30.95 13.50
C ARG A 265 0.57 30.04 13.98
N GLN A 266 1.26 29.40 13.03
CA GLN A 266 2.45 28.62 13.33
C GLN A 266 3.69 29.49 13.13
N LEU A 267 4.56 29.54 14.14
CA LEU A 267 5.88 30.19 14.06
C LEU A 267 6.96 29.11 14.04
N LEU A 268 7.69 28.99 12.93
CA LEU A 268 8.88 28.13 12.84
C LEU A 268 10.12 28.98 13.16
N LEU A 269 10.83 28.65 14.25
CA LEU A 269 12.07 29.32 14.64
C LEU A 269 13.25 28.34 14.54
N SER A 270 14.30 28.71 13.81
CA SER A 270 15.55 27.96 13.77
C SER A 270 16.66 28.76 14.45
N LEU A 271 17.13 28.28 15.61
CA LEU A 271 18.18 28.91 16.40
C LEU A 271 19.52 28.18 16.17
N HIS A 272 20.53 28.90 15.71
CA HIS A 272 21.89 28.38 15.56
C HIS A 272 22.82 29.14 16.51
N THR A 273 23.47 28.42 17.42
CA THR A 273 24.44 29.01 18.36
C THR A 273 25.83 28.44 18.11
N ARG A 274 26.83 29.32 18.14
CA ARG A 274 28.25 28.95 18.10
C ARG A 274 28.87 29.32 19.44
N ARG A 275 29.48 28.35 20.11
CA ARG A 275 30.17 28.54 21.38
C ARG A 275 31.56 27.89 21.32
N PRO A 276 32.61 28.54 21.84
CA PRO A 276 33.88 27.88 22.02
C PRO A 276 33.71 26.70 22.98
N ALA A 277 34.44 25.61 22.75
CA ALA A 277 34.43 24.46 23.65
C ALA A 277 35.24 24.82 24.91
N ASP A 278 34.58 24.81 26.06
CA ASP A 278 35.19 25.00 27.37
C ASP A 278 34.65 23.95 28.37
N GLU A 279 35.38 23.73 29.46
CA GLU A 279 35.07 22.69 30.46
C GLU A 279 33.77 22.95 31.25
N ASN A 280 33.24 24.18 31.20
CA ASN A 280 32.01 24.60 31.85
C ASN A 280 30.87 24.82 30.82
N LEU A 281 31.03 24.36 29.58
CA LEU A 281 30.05 24.56 28.51
C LEU A 281 28.75 23.80 28.83
N VAL A 282 27.70 24.56 29.14
CA VAL A 282 26.33 24.04 29.26
C VAL A 282 25.61 24.20 27.92
N LEU A 283 25.25 23.08 27.31
CA LEU A 283 24.40 23.06 26.10
C LEU A 283 22.93 23.20 26.50
N GLY A 284 22.14 23.87 25.65
CA GLY A 284 20.69 24.00 25.86
C GLY A 284 20.23 25.36 26.40
N THR A 285 21.10 26.18 27.02
CA THR A 285 20.71 27.49 27.59
C THR A 285 20.08 28.43 26.56
N ALA A 286 20.56 28.41 25.32
CA ALA A 286 20.01 29.26 24.26
C ALA A 286 18.60 28.80 23.83
N LEU A 287 18.37 27.48 23.81
CA LEU A 287 17.05 26.90 23.56
C LEU A 287 16.10 27.21 24.71
N GLU A 288 16.55 27.01 25.95
CA GLU A 288 15.79 27.32 27.15
C GLU A 288 15.41 28.80 27.22
N THR A 289 16.35 29.70 26.92
CA THR A 289 16.07 31.14 26.85
C THR A 289 15.03 31.47 25.79
N ALA A 290 15.19 30.91 24.57
CA ALA A 290 14.23 31.11 23.48
C ALA A 290 12.84 30.59 23.87
N TRP A 291 12.78 29.41 24.48
CA TRP A 291 11.53 28.83 24.95
C TRP A 291 10.85 29.69 26.01
N GLN A 292 11.58 30.10 27.05
CA GLN A 292 11.05 30.96 28.12
C GLN A 292 10.46 32.27 27.58
N HIS A 293 11.11 32.88 26.58
CA HIS A 293 10.61 34.10 25.93
C HIS A 293 9.39 33.85 25.05
N LEU A 294 9.37 32.74 24.33
CA LEU A 294 8.26 32.38 23.44
C LEU A 294 7.01 31.93 24.21
N THR A 295 7.17 31.27 25.36
CA THR A 295 6.06 30.69 26.14
C THR A 295 5.71 31.46 27.40
N GLY A 296 6.35 32.59 27.69
CA GLY A 296 6.01 33.46 28.82
C GLY A 296 6.46 32.95 30.20
N GLY A 297 7.50 32.11 30.26
CA GLY A 297 8.25 31.87 31.50
C GLY A 297 7.69 30.84 32.49
N GLY A 298 6.84 29.90 32.08
CA GLY A 298 6.44 28.75 32.91
C GLY A 298 7.15 27.47 32.50
N GLY A 299 8.19 27.06 33.24
CA GLY A 299 8.93 25.83 32.96
C GLY A 299 8.08 24.58 33.22
N ALA A 300 7.85 23.78 32.18
CA ALA A 300 7.52 22.36 32.33
C ALA A 300 8.84 21.58 32.33
N GLY A 301 9.51 21.59 33.48
CA GLY A 301 10.67 20.76 33.79
C GLY A 301 10.47 20.19 35.17
N GLU A 302 9.67 19.13 35.28
CA GLU A 302 9.53 18.36 36.52
C GLU A 302 10.81 17.56 36.74
N VAL A 303 11.69 18.08 37.60
CA VAL A 303 12.81 17.32 38.18
C VAL A 303 12.28 16.70 39.47
N LEU A 304 12.12 15.37 39.48
CA LEU A 304 11.83 14.59 40.68
C LEU A 304 13.01 14.70 41.68
N PRO A 305 12.76 14.91 42.99
CA PRO A 305 13.83 14.92 43.98
C PRO A 305 14.13 13.50 44.46
N GLY A 306 15.21 12.92 43.94
CA GLY A 306 15.85 11.73 44.51
C GLY A 306 16.94 12.13 45.49
N GLY A 307 16.57 12.36 46.76
CA GLY A 307 17.54 12.49 47.85
C GLY A 307 18.12 11.13 48.22
N PHE A 308 19.42 10.94 48.01
CA PHE A 308 20.21 9.92 48.71
C PHE A 308 20.89 10.60 49.90
N GLN A 309 20.43 10.27 51.12
CA GLN A 309 21.27 10.38 52.32
C GLN A 309 22.10 9.10 52.42
N GLY A 310 23.36 9.26 52.85
CA GLY A 310 24.29 8.16 53.14
C GLY A 310 23.97 7.41 54.43
#